data_AF-A0A2U3QEN0-F1
#
_entry.id   AF-A0A2U3QEN0-F1
#
_cell.length_a   1.000
_cell.length_b   1.000
_cell.length_c   1.000
_cell.angle_alpha   90.00
_cell.angle_beta   90.00
_cell.angle_gamma   90.00
#
_symmetry.space_group_name_H-M   'P 1'
#
loop_
_entity.id
_entity.type
_entity.pdbx_description
1 polymer ?
#
loop_
_entity_poly.entity_id
_entity_poly.type
_entity_poly.pdbx_seq_one_letter_code
_entity_poly.pdbx_strand_id
1 'polypeptide(L)'
;MAVGILRMVDAKTGGVVYTMDPNSPEKDIKIINAVRGLGKAVVDGVMEPDYYSISRKTGGILEKRITQQQVMLVCNQEGDIEERNVPEEMKGKPCLTDEQIKALSEYASALESYYGGPQDIEWSIDYDDQIYILQSRPLKIMEVERATMKVPMRVEGYNLLLQRGVIACKGIGYGKAFVLKNEAALKDFPEGAVLVVRQTSTRYVTVMNKAAAIIADVGGVTGHMASLAREYGVPTILDTESATTMITDGQVITVDAYNCNVYEGRVNELLEYSSKKKDSFKNTRLFKKLEEALKWIVPLNLIDPEDKNFRPEQCKTFHDITRFAHEEAMTEMFLIGKAQDSGGGTIPLGKEGPLDAHFIDMGGGVKEGVKVAGSEDILSIPFAAFLKGLLSIPWPAPRPADAIGLLGMMATAATTSESVLYGAGQLSFALIATNYMNFSIRLGYHFSMVEAYAGEDRNDNYMKYFFKGGGAAVDRRLRRLRLITEILERLGFRVTVTEDVLSAVLTKYKQADIEKKCEILGKLTVFTKQLDLIMYNDTLIDQRIEEFVKEHF
;
A
#
# COMPACT_ATOMS: atom_id res chain seq x y z
N MET A 1 -5.91 -14.67 -0.88
CA MET A 1 -6.72 -15.05 -2.05
C MET A 1 -7.42 -16.36 -1.71
N ALA A 2 -8.69 -16.52 -2.08
CA ALA A 2 -9.38 -17.79 -1.96
C ALA A 2 -9.27 -18.55 -3.30
N VAL A 3 -9.24 -19.88 -3.23
CA VAL A 3 -9.29 -20.75 -4.42
C VAL A 3 -10.67 -21.41 -4.46
N GLY A 4 -11.44 -21.14 -5.50
CA GLY A 4 -12.73 -21.78 -5.75
C GLY A 4 -12.57 -22.97 -6.68
N ILE A 5 -12.94 -24.16 -6.22
CA ILE A 5 -12.94 -25.39 -7.02
C ILE A 5 -14.39 -25.72 -7.35
N LEU A 6 -14.78 -25.60 -8.61
CA LEU A 6 -16.13 -25.87 -9.10
C LEU A 6 -16.10 -27.06 -10.05
N ARG A 7 -17.20 -27.84 -10.05
CA ARG A 7 -17.39 -28.92 -11.02
C ARG A 7 -17.63 -28.31 -12.41
N MET A 8 -16.91 -28.81 -13.41
CA MET A 8 -17.13 -28.43 -14.81
C MET A 8 -18.46 -28.99 -15.34
N VAL A 9 -19.16 -28.19 -16.14
CA VAL A 9 -20.36 -28.60 -16.89
C VAL A 9 -19.93 -28.94 -18.31
N ASP A 10 -20.29 -30.12 -18.81
CA ASP A 10 -20.11 -30.49 -20.21
C ASP A 10 -21.19 -29.79 -21.05
N ALA A 11 -20.89 -28.55 -21.45
CA ALA A 11 -21.87 -27.65 -22.02
C ALA A 11 -22.12 -27.94 -23.51
N LYS A 12 -23.38 -28.17 -23.86
CA LYS A 12 -23.90 -28.09 -25.23
C LYS A 12 -23.94 -26.64 -25.70
N THR A 13 -24.27 -25.72 -24.81
CA THR A 13 -24.38 -24.28 -25.08
C THR A 13 -24.09 -23.50 -23.79
N GLY A 14 -23.45 -22.34 -23.91
CA GLY A 14 -23.17 -21.49 -22.76
C GLY A 14 -23.14 -20.02 -23.15
N GLY A 15 -23.11 -19.15 -22.14
CA GLY A 15 -23.07 -17.72 -22.40
C GLY A 15 -23.35 -16.86 -21.19
N VAL A 16 -23.85 -15.66 -21.47
CA VAL A 16 -24.11 -14.64 -20.45
C VAL A 16 -25.52 -14.07 -20.57
N VAL A 17 -26.12 -13.73 -19.44
CA VAL A 17 -27.35 -12.93 -19.36
C VAL A 17 -27.04 -11.61 -18.67
N TYR A 18 -27.40 -10.52 -19.33
CA TYR A 18 -27.49 -9.21 -18.71
C TYR A 18 -28.96 -8.92 -18.41
N THR A 19 -29.27 -8.73 -17.14
CA THR A 19 -30.64 -8.40 -16.67
C THR A 19 -31.10 -7.00 -17.08
N MET A 20 -30.17 -6.18 -17.58
CA MET A 20 -30.41 -4.88 -18.19
C MET A 20 -29.40 -4.68 -19.31
N ASP A 21 -29.76 -4.01 -20.41
CA ASP A 21 -28.78 -3.64 -21.44
C ASP A 21 -27.74 -2.67 -20.85
N PRO A 22 -26.45 -3.05 -20.77
CA PRO A 22 -25.41 -2.20 -20.19
C PRO A 22 -25.12 -0.95 -21.02
N ASN A 23 -25.46 -0.95 -22.32
CA ASN A 23 -25.21 0.15 -23.26
C ASN A 23 -26.44 1.03 -23.51
N SER A 24 -27.65 0.48 -23.31
CA SER A 24 -28.91 1.20 -23.47
C SER A 24 -29.93 0.84 -22.37
N PRO A 25 -29.65 1.18 -21.09
CA PRO A 25 -30.49 0.76 -19.97
C PRO A 25 -31.93 1.30 -20.04
N GLU A 26 -32.15 2.40 -20.77
CA GLU A 26 -33.46 2.99 -21.04
C GLU A 26 -34.40 2.08 -21.85
N LYS A 27 -33.86 1.10 -22.58
CA LYS A 27 -34.67 0.17 -23.37
C LYS A 27 -35.46 -0.81 -22.50
N ASP A 28 -35.07 -0.96 -21.23
CA ASP A 28 -35.73 -1.86 -20.27
C ASP A 28 -35.84 -3.31 -20.81
N ILE A 29 -34.73 -3.80 -21.34
CA ILE A 29 -34.59 -5.16 -21.91
C ILE A 29 -33.52 -5.95 -21.16
N LYS A 30 -33.65 -7.28 -21.17
CA LYS A 30 -32.58 -8.22 -20.86
C LYS A 30 -31.93 -8.67 -22.15
N ILE A 31 -30.64 -8.98 -22.07
CA ILE A 31 -29.86 -9.50 -23.18
C ILE A 31 -29.37 -10.90 -22.79
N ILE A 32 -29.56 -11.87 -23.67
CA ILE A 32 -28.97 -13.20 -23.57
C ILE A 32 -28.05 -13.38 -24.77
N ASN A 33 -26.78 -13.64 -24.49
CA ASN A 33 -25.79 -14.02 -25.50
C ASN A 33 -25.47 -15.50 -25.34
N ALA A 34 -25.45 -16.25 -26.44
CA ALA A 34 -25.20 -17.68 -26.41
C ALA A 34 -24.20 -18.12 -27.49
N VAL A 35 -23.33 -19.05 -27.13
CA VAL A 35 -22.44 -19.78 -28.06
C VAL A 35 -22.58 -21.28 -27.88
N ARG A 36 -22.24 -22.02 -28.93
CA ARG A 36 -22.14 -23.47 -28.86
C ARG A 36 -20.94 -23.86 -28.01
N GLY A 37 -21.11 -24.89 -27.18
CA GLY A 37 -20.08 -25.32 -26.25
C GLY A 37 -19.97 -24.44 -25.00
N LEU A 38 -18.75 -24.33 -24.45
CA LEU A 38 -18.45 -23.57 -23.24
C LEU A 38 -18.60 -22.06 -23.47
N GLY A 39 -19.25 -21.35 -22.53
CA GLY A 39 -19.50 -19.90 -22.59
C GLY A 39 -18.25 -19.01 -22.50
N LYS A 40 -17.06 -19.58 -22.29
CA LYS A 40 -15.78 -18.87 -22.16
C LYS A 40 -15.52 -17.90 -23.32
N ALA A 41 -15.82 -18.31 -24.56
CA ALA A 41 -15.60 -17.48 -25.74
C ALA A 41 -16.42 -16.17 -25.74
N VAL A 42 -17.59 -16.16 -25.08
CA VAL A 42 -18.45 -14.97 -24.94
C VAL A 42 -17.91 -14.05 -23.86
N VAL A 43 -17.46 -14.63 -22.74
CA VAL A 43 -16.87 -13.88 -21.63
C VAL A 43 -15.58 -13.18 -22.08
N ASP A 44 -14.77 -13.88 -22.88
CA ASP A 44 -13.51 -13.36 -23.41
C ASP A 44 -13.71 -12.43 -24.64
N GLY A 45 -14.93 -12.37 -25.20
CA GLY A 45 -15.27 -11.53 -26.35
C GLY A 45 -14.62 -11.92 -27.67
N VAL A 46 -14.21 -13.19 -27.81
CA VAL A 46 -13.42 -13.69 -28.95
C VAL A 46 -14.31 -14.17 -30.11
N MET A 47 -15.61 -14.37 -29.85
CA MET A 47 -16.57 -14.88 -30.83
C MET A 47 -17.86 -14.04 -30.82
N GLU A 48 -18.46 -13.87 -32.01
CA GLU A 48 -19.78 -13.25 -32.13
C GLU A 48 -20.87 -14.26 -31.68
N PRO A 49 -21.61 -13.99 -30.59
CA PRO A 49 -22.62 -14.92 -30.08
C PRO A 49 -23.97 -14.73 -30.77
N ASP A 50 -24.84 -15.73 -30.64
CA ASP A 50 -26.27 -15.49 -30.84
C ASP A 50 -26.77 -14.48 -29.82
N TYR A 51 -27.56 -13.52 -30.26
CA TYR A 51 -28.07 -12.43 -29.45
C TYR A 51 -29.60 -12.50 -29.37
N TYR A 52 -30.12 -12.49 -28.14
CA TYR A 52 -31.54 -12.46 -27.86
C TYR A 52 -31.86 -11.28 -26.94
N SER A 53 -32.84 -10.45 -27.33
CA SER A 53 -33.36 -9.40 -26.45
C SER A 53 -34.76 -9.75 -25.93
N ILE A 54 -34.98 -9.52 -24.64
CA ILE A 54 -36.22 -9.89 -23.95
C ILE A 54 -36.75 -8.67 -23.20
N SER A 55 -38.04 -8.38 -23.32
CA SER A 55 -38.67 -7.30 -22.55
C SER A 55 -38.63 -7.60 -21.06
N ARG A 56 -38.16 -6.66 -20.23
CA ARG A 56 -38.24 -6.81 -18.77
C ARG A 56 -39.67 -6.70 -18.24
N LYS A 57 -40.55 -5.97 -18.96
CA LYS A 57 -41.95 -5.76 -18.58
C LYS A 57 -42.83 -6.97 -18.87
N THR A 58 -42.71 -7.53 -20.07
CA THR A 58 -43.61 -8.61 -20.54
C THR A 58 -42.97 -9.99 -20.49
N GLY A 59 -41.63 -10.07 -20.40
CA GLY A 59 -40.89 -11.33 -20.53
C GLY A 59 -40.87 -11.89 -21.95
N GLY A 60 -41.45 -11.19 -22.93
CA GLY A 60 -41.50 -11.63 -24.33
C GLY A 60 -40.19 -11.39 -25.07
N ILE A 61 -39.86 -12.29 -25.99
CA ILE A 61 -38.70 -12.18 -26.88
C ILE A 61 -38.97 -11.08 -27.91
N LEU A 62 -38.10 -10.08 -27.98
CA LEU A 62 -38.23 -8.91 -28.86
C LEU A 62 -37.41 -9.08 -30.15
N GLU A 63 -36.21 -9.63 -30.04
CA GLU A 63 -35.30 -9.81 -31.17
C GLU A 63 -34.46 -11.08 -31.00
N LYS A 64 -34.18 -11.75 -32.12
CA LYS A 64 -33.20 -12.84 -32.21
C LYS A 64 -32.25 -12.55 -33.37
N ARG A 65 -30.95 -12.51 -33.12
CA ARG A 65 -29.91 -12.44 -34.16
C ARG A 65 -29.06 -13.68 -34.04
N ILE A 66 -29.05 -14.48 -35.10
CA ILE A 66 -28.35 -15.76 -35.14
C ILE A 66 -27.06 -15.57 -35.94
N THR A 67 -25.97 -16.07 -35.38
CA THR A 67 -24.61 -15.96 -35.92
C THR A 67 -24.17 -17.30 -36.50
N GLN A 68 -23.36 -17.26 -37.56
CA GLN A 68 -22.81 -18.47 -38.16
C GLN A 68 -21.48 -18.85 -37.51
N GLN A 69 -21.56 -19.35 -36.27
CA GLN A 69 -20.40 -19.77 -35.48
C GLN A 69 -19.63 -20.90 -36.20
N GLN A 70 -18.33 -20.69 -36.41
CA GLN A 70 -17.48 -21.66 -37.11
C GLN A 70 -16.85 -22.68 -36.16
N VAL A 71 -16.56 -22.26 -34.93
CA VAL A 71 -15.87 -23.06 -33.91
C VAL A 71 -16.63 -23.02 -32.58
N MET A 72 -16.42 -24.01 -31.73
CA MET A 72 -16.99 -24.16 -30.40
C MET A 72 -15.95 -24.74 -29.43
N LEU A 73 -15.98 -24.31 -28.17
CA LEU A 73 -15.10 -24.83 -27.13
C LEU A 73 -15.78 -25.98 -26.39
N VAL A 74 -15.08 -27.11 -26.23
CA VAL A 74 -15.60 -28.29 -25.52
C VAL A 74 -14.59 -28.84 -24.54
N CYS A 75 -15.09 -29.57 -23.55
CA CYS A 75 -14.24 -30.37 -22.68
C CYS A 75 -13.77 -31.63 -23.43
N ASN A 76 -12.47 -31.91 -23.39
CA ASN A 76 -11.94 -33.17 -23.90
C ASN A 76 -11.99 -34.27 -22.82
N GLN A 77 -11.66 -35.51 -23.20
CA GLN A 77 -11.70 -36.67 -22.29
C GLN A 77 -10.63 -36.61 -21.19
N GLU A 78 -9.61 -35.76 -21.34
CA GLU A 78 -8.51 -35.56 -20.39
C GLU A 78 -8.79 -34.43 -19.39
N GLY A 79 -9.92 -33.72 -19.55
CA GLY A 79 -10.34 -32.63 -18.67
C GLY A 79 -9.86 -31.24 -19.09
N ASP A 80 -9.20 -31.13 -20.25
CA ASP A 80 -8.78 -29.86 -20.85
C ASP A 80 -9.85 -29.29 -21.79
N ILE A 81 -9.68 -28.02 -22.16
CA ILE A 81 -10.54 -27.33 -23.13
C ILE A 81 -9.91 -27.42 -24.52
N GLU A 82 -10.71 -27.82 -25.51
CA GLU A 82 -10.30 -27.82 -26.92
C GLU A 82 -11.30 -27.09 -27.81
N GLU A 83 -10.79 -26.57 -28.92
CA GLU A 83 -11.58 -25.93 -29.96
C GLU A 83 -11.95 -26.96 -31.04
N ARG A 84 -13.24 -27.06 -31.36
CA ARG A 84 -13.76 -27.92 -32.43
C ARG A 84 -14.58 -27.10 -33.42
N ASN A 85 -14.59 -27.52 -34.68
CA ASN A 85 -15.49 -26.95 -35.68
C ASN A 85 -16.95 -27.26 -35.31
N VAL A 86 -17.82 -26.27 -35.45
CA VAL A 86 -19.27 -26.47 -35.32
C VAL A 86 -19.75 -27.39 -36.45
N PRO A 87 -20.51 -28.46 -36.16
CA PRO A 87 -21.06 -29.34 -37.18
C PRO A 87 -21.89 -28.55 -38.22
N GLU A 88 -21.75 -28.87 -39.50
CA GLU A 88 -22.45 -28.16 -40.59
C GLU A 88 -23.97 -28.10 -40.40
N GLU A 89 -24.56 -29.14 -39.82
CA GLU A 89 -26.00 -29.20 -39.51
C GLU A 89 -26.46 -28.19 -38.47
N MET A 90 -25.53 -27.65 -37.67
CA MET A 90 -25.79 -26.72 -36.58
C MET A 90 -25.40 -25.28 -36.93
N LYS A 91 -24.67 -25.05 -38.03
CA LYS A 91 -24.28 -23.71 -38.47
C LYS A 91 -25.51 -22.90 -38.89
N GLY A 92 -25.61 -21.67 -38.39
CA GLY A 92 -26.72 -20.76 -38.67
C GLY A 92 -28.06 -21.14 -38.02
N LYS A 93 -28.10 -22.20 -37.18
CA LYS A 93 -29.23 -22.51 -36.32
C LYS A 93 -29.05 -21.84 -34.95
N PRO A 94 -30.14 -21.41 -34.28
CA PRO A 94 -30.06 -20.83 -32.95
C PRO A 94 -29.42 -21.79 -31.95
N CYS A 95 -28.65 -21.24 -31.02
CA CYS A 95 -28.09 -21.99 -29.90
C CYS A 95 -29.15 -22.38 -28.86
N LEU A 96 -30.21 -21.58 -28.74
CA LEU A 96 -31.27 -21.76 -27.73
C LEU A 96 -32.65 -21.94 -28.35
N THR A 97 -33.50 -22.74 -27.70
CA THR A 97 -34.94 -22.77 -27.96
C THR A 97 -35.66 -21.62 -27.24
N ASP A 98 -36.90 -21.34 -27.65
CA ASP A 98 -37.70 -20.26 -27.06
C ASP A 98 -38.02 -20.54 -25.58
N GLU A 99 -38.22 -21.81 -25.22
CA GLU A 99 -38.42 -22.26 -23.85
C GLU A 99 -37.18 -22.02 -23.00
N GLN A 100 -35.98 -22.31 -23.53
CA GLN A 100 -34.70 -22.07 -22.85
C GLN A 100 -34.45 -20.57 -22.64
N ILE A 101 -34.73 -19.74 -23.66
CA ILE A 101 -34.65 -18.27 -23.56
C ILE A 101 -35.57 -17.76 -22.45
N LYS A 102 -36.79 -18.27 -22.38
CA LYS A 102 -37.76 -17.88 -21.35
C LYS A 102 -37.30 -18.30 -19.95
N ALA A 103 -36.85 -19.55 -19.78
CA ALA A 103 -36.34 -20.05 -18.49
C ALA A 103 -35.13 -19.25 -17.99
N LEU A 104 -34.16 -18.96 -18.86
CA LEU A 104 -33.01 -18.11 -18.53
C LEU A 104 -33.44 -16.69 -18.11
N SER A 105 -34.43 -16.11 -18.81
CA SER A 105 -34.99 -14.81 -18.45
C SER A 105 -35.66 -14.82 -17.07
N GLU A 106 -36.35 -15.90 -16.72
CA GLU A 106 -36.98 -16.07 -15.40
C GLU A 106 -35.93 -16.20 -14.29
N TYR A 107 -34.89 -17.03 -14.46
CA TYR A 107 -33.78 -17.13 -13.52
C TYR A 107 -33.04 -15.81 -13.34
N ALA A 108 -32.82 -15.07 -14.42
CA ALA A 108 -32.21 -13.76 -14.38
C ALA A 108 -33.04 -12.75 -13.58
N SER A 109 -34.37 -12.75 -13.72
CA SER A 109 -35.27 -11.93 -12.89
C SER A 109 -35.15 -12.27 -11.40
N ALA A 110 -35.12 -13.57 -11.08
CA ALA A 110 -35.06 -14.04 -9.70
C ALA A 110 -33.75 -13.59 -9.02
N LEU A 111 -32.63 -13.70 -9.74
CA LEU A 111 -31.32 -13.24 -9.27
C LEU A 111 -31.26 -11.72 -9.11
N GLU A 112 -31.75 -10.96 -10.08
CA GLU A 112 -31.85 -9.50 -9.97
C GLU A 112 -32.67 -9.06 -8.76
N SER A 113 -33.83 -9.70 -8.54
CA SER A 113 -34.68 -9.42 -7.39
C SER A 113 -34.01 -9.79 -6.07
N TYR A 114 -33.27 -10.90 -6.02
CA TYR A 114 -32.57 -11.35 -4.81
C TYR A 114 -31.44 -10.41 -4.42
N TYR A 115 -30.63 -9.97 -5.39
CA TYR A 115 -29.50 -9.06 -5.14
C TYR A 115 -29.87 -7.57 -5.10
N GLY A 116 -31.10 -7.21 -5.47
CA GLY A 116 -31.62 -5.85 -5.38
C GLY A 116 -31.09 -4.88 -6.43
N GLY A 117 -30.59 -5.39 -7.56
CA GLY A 117 -30.10 -4.57 -8.65
C GLY A 117 -29.64 -5.39 -9.86
N PRO A 118 -29.33 -4.73 -10.98
CA PRO A 118 -28.99 -5.41 -12.23
C PRO A 118 -27.76 -6.31 -12.09
N GLN A 119 -27.85 -7.49 -12.67
CA GLN A 119 -26.86 -8.57 -12.65
C GLN A 119 -26.33 -8.90 -14.05
N ASP A 120 -25.06 -9.31 -14.06
CA ASP A 120 -24.32 -10.01 -15.10
C ASP A 120 -24.19 -11.48 -14.65
N ILE A 121 -24.71 -12.41 -15.45
CA ILE A 121 -24.92 -13.81 -15.07
C ILE A 121 -24.29 -14.73 -16.12
N GLU A 122 -23.38 -15.60 -15.71
CA GLU A 122 -22.81 -16.65 -16.56
C GLU A 122 -23.59 -17.95 -16.37
N TRP A 123 -23.88 -18.63 -17.48
CA TRP A 123 -24.70 -19.84 -17.49
C TRP A 123 -24.22 -20.87 -18.52
N SER A 124 -24.63 -22.11 -18.33
CA SER A 124 -24.41 -23.22 -19.27
C SER A 124 -25.62 -24.15 -19.33
N ILE A 125 -25.82 -24.78 -20.48
CA ILE A 125 -26.80 -25.83 -20.73
C ILE A 125 -26.04 -27.08 -21.17
N ASP A 126 -26.26 -28.20 -20.49
CA ASP A 126 -25.66 -29.48 -20.85
C ASP A 126 -26.40 -30.19 -22.00
N TYR A 127 -25.96 -31.39 -22.37
CA TYR A 127 -26.58 -32.17 -23.44
C TYR A 127 -27.96 -32.76 -23.07
N ASP A 128 -28.31 -32.77 -21.78
CA ASP A 128 -29.63 -33.16 -21.26
C ASP A 128 -30.60 -31.96 -21.15
N ASP A 129 -30.21 -30.81 -21.74
CA ASP A 129 -30.94 -29.55 -21.73
C ASP A 129 -31.17 -28.96 -20.31
N GLN A 130 -30.34 -29.35 -19.33
CA GLN A 130 -30.37 -28.80 -17.98
C GLN A 130 -29.58 -27.48 -17.90
N ILE A 131 -30.21 -26.44 -17.35
CA ILE A 131 -29.61 -25.11 -17.18
C ILE A 131 -28.87 -25.02 -15.84
N TYR A 132 -27.63 -24.53 -15.87
CA TYR A 132 -26.79 -24.24 -14.71
C TYR A 132 -26.42 -22.75 -14.69
N ILE A 133 -26.51 -22.14 -13.52
CA ILE A 133 -25.96 -20.81 -13.26
C ILE A 133 -24.58 -20.97 -12.65
N LEU A 134 -23.56 -20.41 -13.31
CA LEU A 134 -22.16 -20.57 -12.94
C LEU A 134 -21.69 -19.42 -12.05
N GLN A 135 -22.04 -18.19 -12.42
CA GLN A 135 -21.65 -16.97 -11.71
C GLN A 135 -22.76 -15.93 -11.82
N SER A 136 -22.93 -15.10 -10.79
CA SER A 136 -23.72 -13.88 -10.86
C SER A 136 -22.98 -12.77 -10.12
N ARG A 137 -22.91 -11.58 -10.73
CA ARG A 137 -22.29 -10.40 -10.14
C ARG A 137 -23.06 -9.14 -10.51
N PRO A 138 -22.97 -8.06 -9.71
CA PRO A 138 -23.60 -6.79 -10.04
C PRO A 138 -23.16 -6.27 -11.41
N LEU A 139 -24.12 -5.99 -12.29
CA LEU A 139 -23.89 -5.37 -13.59
C LEU A 139 -23.55 -3.90 -13.37
N LYS A 140 -22.34 -3.49 -13.78
CA LYS A 140 -21.95 -2.09 -13.82
C LYS A 140 -22.63 -1.43 -15.03
N ILE A 141 -23.84 -0.94 -14.82
CA ILE A 141 -24.52 -0.09 -15.80
C ILE A 141 -23.82 1.26 -15.82
N MET A 142 -23.37 1.69 -17.00
CA MET A 142 -23.07 3.10 -17.22
C MET A 142 -24.38 3.86 -16.97
N GLU A 143 -24.45 4.70 -15.93
CA GLU A 143 -25.63 5.55 -15.67
C GLU A 143 -26.09 6.17 -17.01
N VAL A 144 -27.33 5.87 -17.47
CA VAL A 144 -27.93 6.25 -18.77
C VAL A 144 -27.70 7.73 -19.11
N GLU A 145 -27.64 8.58 -18.09
CA GLU A 145 -27.34 10.01 -18.21
C GLU A 145 -26.01 10.28 -18.92
N ARG A 146 -24.99 9.41 -18.79
CA ARG A 146 -23.65 9.64 -19.35
C ARG A 146 -23.48 9.21 -20.80
N ALA A 147 -24.26 8.26 -21.30
CA ALA A 147 -24.13 7.76 -22.68
C ALA A 147 -24.78 8.70 -23.71
N THR A 148 -25.75 9.52 -23.27
CA THR A 148 -26.45 10.52 -24.09
C THR A 148 -25.92 11.95 -23.90
N MET A 149 -24.99 12.17 -22.97
CA MET A 149 -24.32 13.46 -22.76
C MET A 149 -23.49 13.83 -24.00
N LYS A 150 -24.02 14.73 -24.82
CA LYS A 150 -23.24 15.46 -25.82
C LYS A 150 -22.41 16.52 -25.10
N VAL A 151 -21.23 16.12 -24.63
CA VAL A 151 -20.22 17.04 -24.14
C VAL A 151 -19.76 17.90 -25.32
N PRO A 152 -19.79 19.25 -25.23
CA PRO A 152 -19.36 20.11 -26.32
C PRO A 152 -17.90 19.80 -26.69
N MET A 153 -17.61 19.64 -27.99
CA MET A 153 -16.25 19.35 -28.48
C MET A 153 -15.22 20.40 -28.06
N ARG A 154 -15.65 21.66 -27.95
CA ARG A 154 -14.88 22.78 -27.45
C ARG A 154 -15.81 23.80 -26.82
N VAL A 155 -15.38 24.41 -25.72
CA VAL A 155 -16.09 25.56 -25.12
C VAL A 155 -15.38 26.84 -25.55
N GLU A 156 -16.11 27.74 -26.18
CA GLU A 156 -15.59 29.05 -26.60
C GLU A 156 -15.42 29.99 -25.40
N GLY A 157 -14.52 30.96 -25.50
CA GLY A 157 -14.25 31.93 -24.42
C GLY A 157 -13.26 31.47 -23.34
N TYR A 158 -12.79 30.23 -23.39
CA TYR A 158 -11.76 29.70 -22.49
C TYR A 158 -10.43 29.47 -23.21
N ASN A 159 -9.33 29.73 -22.50
CA ASN A 159 -7.99 29.47 -23.01
C ASN A 159 -7.68 27.97 -22.98
N LEU A 160 -7.26 27.43 -24.12
CA LEU A 160 -6.97 26.00 -24.28
C LEU A 160 -5.46 25.79 -24.14
N LEU A 161 -5.05 25.05 -23.13
CA LEU A 161 -3.65 24.74 -22.84
C LEU A 161 -3.15 23.57 -23.69
N LEU A 162 -3.96 22.51 -23.82
CA LEU A 162 -3.63 21.31 -24.59
C LEU A 162 -4.84 20.76 -25.33
N GLN A 163 -4.60 20.23 -26.54
CA GLN A 163 -5.56 19.49 -27.35
C GLN A 163 -4.87 18.28 -27.99
N ARG A 164 -4.23 17.44 -27.18
CA ARG A 164 -3.48 16.27 -27.64
C ARG A 164 -3.42 15.19 -26.57
N GLY A 165 -3.12 13.98 -27.01
CA GLY A 165 -3.01 12.79 -26.17
C GLY A 165 -4.13 11.79 -26.42
N VAL A 166 -4.13 10.71 -25.64
CA VAL A 166 -5.04 9.60 -25.76
C VAL A 166 -5.85 9.42 -24.48
N ILE A 167 -7.17 9.27 -24.64
CA ILE A 167 -8.10 9.11 -23.52
C ILE A 167 -7.95 7.71 -22.94
N ALA A 168 -7.51 7.63 -21.69
CA ALA A 168 -7.50 6.38 -20.93
C ALA A 168 -8.82 6.16 -20.18
N CYS A 169 -9.38 7.22 -19.59
CA CYS A 169 -10.65 7.18 -18.88
C CYS A 169 -11.43 8.47 -19.15
N LYS A 170 -12.67 8.33 -19.64
CA LYS A 170 -13.54 9.47 -19.97
C LYS A 170 -14.08 10.14 -18.70
N GLY A 171 -14.21 11.46 -18.75
CA GLY A 171 -14.81 12.25 -17.69
C GLY A 171 -14.31 13.70 -17.70
N ILE A 172 -14.89 14.52 -16.81
CA ILE A 172 -14.42 15.89 -16.56
C ILE A 172 -13.83 15.97 -15.16
N GLY A 173 -12.62 16.52 -15.05
CA GLY A 173 -11.97 16.83 -13.78
C GLY A 173 -11.53 18.28 -13.70
N TYR A 174 -11.62 18.87 -12.52
CA TYR A 174 -11.22 20.26 -12.28
C TYR A 174 -10.51 20.37 -10.95
N GLY A 175 -9.42 21.14 -10.93
CA GLY A 175 -8.66 21.38 -9.71
C GLY A 175 -7.36 22.14 -9.98
N LYS A 176 -6.56 22.31 -8.93
CA LYS A 176 -5.18 22.78 -9.07
C LYS A 176 -4.34 21.67 -9.69
N ALA A 177 -3.57 22.01 -10.72
CA ALA A 177 -2.55 21.14 -11.27
C ALA A 177 -1.50 20.87 -10.20
N PHE A 178 -1.18 19.59 -10.02
CA PHE A 178 -0.09 19.13 -9.18
C PHE A 178 0.93 18.47 -10.10
N VAL A 179 1.92 19.25 -10.52
CA VAL A 179 2.95 18.80 -11.46
C VAL A 179 4.01 18.03 -10.67
N LEU A 180 4.00 16.71 -10.81
CA LEU A 180 4.81 15.83 -9.99
C LEU A 180 6.29 15.93 -10.38
N LYS A 181 7.09 16.56 -9.53
CA LYS A 181 8.55 16.64 -9.69
C LYS A 181 9.26 15.38 -9.19
N ASN A 182 8.76 14.78 -8.11
CA ASN A 182 9.27 13.54 -7.52
C ASN A 182 8.12 12.76 -6.86
N GLU A 183 8.27 11.44 -6.71
CA GLU A 183 7.20 10.60 -6.14
C GLU A 183 6.95 10.85 -4.65
N ALA A 184 7.92 11.39 -3.90
CA ALA A 184 7.74 11.69 -2.48
C ALA A 184 6.66 12.76 -2.24
N ALA A 185 6.51 13.69 -3.19
CA ALA A 185 5.49 14.75 -3.15
C ALA A 185 4.05 14.22 -3.25
N LEU A 186 3.83 12.97 -3.65
CA LEU A 186 2.48 12.35 -3.67
C LEU A 186 1.84 12.32 -2.27
N LYS A 187 2.62 12.34 -1.19
CA LYS A 187 2.10 12.38 0.18
C LYS A 187 1.29 13.64 0.45
N ASP A 188 1.74 14.77 -0.10
CA ASP A 188 1.12 16.09 0.05
C ASP A 188 0.10 16.39 -1.05
N PHE A 189 -0.30 15.37 -1.82
CA PHE A 189 -1.24 15.54 -2.93
C PHE A 189 -2.60 16.06 -2.40
N PRO A 190 -3.06 17.24 -2.85
CA PRO A 190 -4.30 17.82 -2.36
C PRO A 190 -5.52 17.03 -2.85
N GLU A 191 -6.53 16.92 -2.02
CA GLU A 191 -7.81 16.34 -2.44
C GLU A 191 -8.47 17.21 -3.52
N GLY A 192 -8.92 16.59 -4.60
CA GLY A 192 -9.50 17.26 -5.76
C GLY A 192 -8.48 17.91 -6.72
N ALA A 193 -7.17 17.69 -6.54
CA ALA A 193 -6.16 18.20 -7.47
C ALA A 193 -6.09 17.39 -8.78
N VAL A 194 -5.52 17.99 -9.84
CA VAL A 194 -5.25 17.32 -11.12
C VAL A 194 -3.79 16.88 -11.14
N LEU A 195 -3.53 15.58 -11.17
CA LEU A 195 -2.17 15.03 -11.20
C LEU A 195 -1.58 15.18 -12.61
N VAL A 196 -0.46 15.90 -12.75
CA VAL A 196 0.25 16.06 -14.01
C VAL A 196 1.64 15.43 -13.89
N VAL A 197 1.94 14.43 -14.72
CA VAL A 197 3.13 13.59 -14.59
C VAL A 197 3.83 13.40 -15.93
N ARG A 198 5.16 13.21 -15.92
CA ARG A 198 5.89 12.92 -17.16
C ARG A 198 5.67 11.47 -17.63
N GLN A 199 5.75 10.52 -16.71
CA GLN A 199 5.62 9.08 -17.00
C GLN A 199 4.60 8.43 -16.07
N THR A 200 3.91 7.42 -16.59
CA THR A 200 2.99 6.59 -15.80
C THR A 200 3.72 5.76 -14.74
N SER A 201 3.19 5.68 -13.53
CA SER A 201 3.70 4.83 -12.43
C SER A 201 2.53 4.18 -11.69
N THR A 202 2.71 2.94 -11.22
CA THR A 202 1.72 2.25 -10.38
C THR A 202 1.54 2.91 -9.02
N ARG A 203 2.55 3.65 -8.55
CA ARG A 203 2.56 4.33 -7.24
C ARG A 203 1.51 5.43 -7.13
N TYR A 204 1.02 5.96 -8.24
CA TYR A 204 -0.04 6.97 -8.28
C TYR A 204 -1.39 6.44 -7.77
N VAL A 205 -1.56 5.12 -7.65
CA VAL A 205 -2.75 4.50 -7.04
C VAL A 205 -3.06 5.08 -5.64
N THR A 206 -2.03 5.52 -4.91
CA THR A 206 -2.14 6.14 -3.58
C THR A 206 -2.91 7.46 -3.56
N VAL A 207 -2.99 8.15 -4.71
CA VAL A 207 -3.65 9.46 -4.86
C VAL A 207 -4.81 9.44 -5.85
N MET A 208 -5.02 8.35 -6.60
CA MET A 208 -6.09 8.25 -7.61
C MET A 208 -7.48 8.48 -7.03
N ASN A 209 -7.75 8.02 -5.80
CA ASN A 209 -9.03 8.29 -5.13
C ASN A 209 -9.23 9.79 -4.81
N LYS A 210 -8.15 10.54 -4.57
CA LYS A 210 -8.15 11.99 -4.30
C LYS A 210 -8.13 12.84 -5.58
N ALA A 211 -7.55 12.34 -6.67
CA ALA A 211 -7.35 13.11 -7.90
C ALA A 211 -8.67 13.41 -8.62
N ALA A 212 -8.83 14.65 -9.10
CA ALA A 212 -9.94 15.05 -9.95
C ALA A 212 -9.73 14.62 -11.42
N ALA A 213 -8.47 14.61 -11.88
CA ALA A 213 -8.06 14.06 -13.17
C ALA A 213 -6.56 13.72 -13.16
N ILE A 214 -6.11 12.97 -14.16
CA ILE A 214 -4.70 12.64 -14.38
C ILE A 214 -4.30 13.00 -15.82
N ILE A 215 -3.15 13.65 -15.98
CA ILE A 215 -2.53 13.95 -17.27
C ILE A 215 -1.10 13.40 -17.27
N ALA A 216 -0.74 12.65 -18.30
CA ALA A 216 0.62 12.14 -18.48
C ALA A 216 1.23 12.52 -19.84
N ASP A 217 2.51 12.90 -19.87
CA ASP A 217 3.22 13.16 -21.14
C ASP A 217 3.49 11.88 -21.93
N VAL A 218 3.81 10.78 -21.23
CA VAL A 218 4.14 9.49 -21.82
C VAL A 218 3.24 8.41 -21.23
N GLY A 219 2.58 7.62 -22.08
CA GLY A 219 1.81 6.44 -21.68
C GLY A 219 0.79 5.98 -22.71
N GLY A 220 0.53 4.66 -22.78
CA GLY A 220 -0.46 4.08 -23.70
C GLY A 220 -1.79 3.70 -23.02
N VAL A 221 -2.87 3.65 -23.80
CA VAL A 221 -4.24 3.29 -23.34
C VAL A 221 -4.34 1.86 -22.80
N THR A 222 -3.44 0.97 -23.24
CA THR A 222 -3.34 -0.42 -22.79
C THR A 222 -2.38 -0.59 -21.59
N GLY A 223 -1.73 0.49 -21.15
CA GLY A 223 -0.79 0.47 -20.03
C GLY A 223 -1.49 0.23 -18.69
N HIS A 224 -0.75 -0.31 -17.73
CA HIS A 224 -1.28 -0.64 -16.40
C HIS A 224 -1.95 0.56 -15.69
N MET A 225 -1.40 1.77 -15.86
CA MET A 225 -1.99 2.99 -15.29
C MET A 225 -3.34 3.36 -15.94
N ALA A 226 -3.50 3.15 -17.25
CA ALA A 226 -4.77 3.38 -17.94
C ALA A 226 -5.89 2.46 -17.44
N SER A 227 -5.55 1.20 -17.13
CA SER A 227 -6.48 0.24 -16.51
C SER A 227 -6.86 0.67 -15.10
N LEU A 228 -5.90 1.07 -14.27
CA LEU A 228 -6.17 1.59 -12.92
C LEU A 228 -7.02 2.86 -12.97
N ALA A 229 -6.72 3.82 -13.85
CA ALA A 229 -7.52 5.03 -14.01
C ALA A 229 -9.00 4.72 -14.31
N ARG A 230 -9.26 3.72 -15.16
CA ARG A 230 -10.63 3.24 -15.46
C ARG A 230 -11.29 2.56 -14.27
N GLU A 231 -10.55 1.76 -13.51
CA GLU A 231 -11.05 1.07 -12.33
C GLU A 231 -11.49 2.06 -11.23
N TYR A 232 -10.70 3.11 -11.01
CA TYR A 232 -10.98 4.17 -10.04
C TYR A 232 -11.92 5.27 -10.59
N GLY A 233 -12.28 5.20 -11.87
CA GLY A 233 -13.16 6.18 -12.54
C GLY A 233 -12.60 7.60 -12.56
N VAL A 234 -11.28 7.74 -12.71
CA VAL A 234 -10.59 9.04 -12.71
C VAL A 234 -10.37 9.52 -14.15
N PRO A 235 -10.91 10.69 -14.56
CA PRO A 235 -10.69 11.25 -15.89
C PRO A 235 -9.20 11.31 -16.22
N THR A 236 -8.77 10.70 -17.33
CA THR A 236 -7.33 10.54 -17.62
C THR A 236 -7.01 10.71 -19.10
N ILE A 237 -6.03 11.59 -19.39
CA ILE A 237 -5.42 11.79 -20.71
C ILE A 237 -3.94 11.40 -20.62
N LEU A 238 -3.49 10.51 -21.51
CA LEU A 238 -2.10 10.06 -21.61
C LEU A 238 -1.46 10.56 -22.90
N ASP A 239 -0.16 10.34 -23.05
CA ASP A 239 0.59 10.65 -24.28
C ASP A 239 0.45 12.12 -24.74
N THR A 240 0.38 13.04 -23.78
CA THR A 240 0.24 14.47 -24.08
C THR A 240 1.55 15.13 -24.55
N GLU A 241 2.67 14.41 -24.45
CA GLU A 241 4.05 14.80 -24.81
C GLU A 241 4.64 16.01 -24.07
N SER A 242 3.81 16.92 -23.59
CA SER A 242 4.18 18.29 -23.22
C SER A 242 3.29 18.91 -22.13
N ALA A 243 2.41 18.14 -21.48
CA ALA A 243 1.60 18.66 -20.40
C ALA A 243 2.44 19.15 -19.21
N THR A 244 3.52 18.46 -18.85
CA THR A 244 4.39 18.90 -17.75
C THR A 244 5.14 20.20 -18.03
N THR A 245 5.26 20.60 -19.31
CA THR A 245 5.94 21.86 -19.70
C THR A 245 4.94 22.99 -19.97
N MET A 246 3.72 22.67 -20.42
CA MET A 246 2.68 23.67 -20.69
C MET A 246 1.85 24.06 -19.45
N ILE A 247 1.73 23.15 -18.47
CA ILE A 247 0.94 23.38 -17.25
C ILE A 247 1.87 23.73 -16.10
N THR A 248 1.56 24.81 -15.38
CA THR A 248 2.33 25.23 -14.21
C THR A 248 1.79 24.59 -12.94
N ASP A 249 2.67 24.21 -12.01
CA ASP A 249 2.28 23.69 -10.71
C ASP A 249 1.41 24.70 -9.94
N GLY A 250 0.31 24.23 -9.37
CA GLY A 250 -0.71 25.05 -8.69
C GLY A 250 -1.68 25.78 -9.61
N GLN A 251 -1.48 25.77 -10.93
CA GLN A 251 -2.39 26.39 -11.90
C GLN A 251 -3.74 25.71 -11.86
N VAL A 252 -4.82 26.49 -11.82
CA VAL A 252 -6.17 25.94 -11.87
C VAL A 252 -6.48 25.53 -13.31
N ILE A 253 -6.89 24.28 -13.52
CA ILE A 253 -7.18 23.73 -14.85
C ILE A 253 -8.45 22.88 -14.84
N THR A 254 -9.06 22.76 -16.01
CA THR A 254 -10.16 21.82 -16.29
C THR A 254 -9.73 20.83 -17.35
N VAL A 255 -9.85 19.54 -17.05
CA VAL A 255 -9.51 18.43 -17.92
C VAL A 255 -10.79 17.84 -18.50
N ASP A 256 -10.92 17.92 -19.81
CA ASP A 256 -11.95 17.26 -20.59
C ASP A 256 -11.37 16.02 -21.27
N ALA A 257 -11.52 14.89 -20.58
CA ALA A 257 -11.14 13.59 -21.08
C ALA A 257 -12.24 12.94 -21.95
N TYR A 258 -13.25 13.69 -22.41
CA TYR A 258 -14.12 13.26 -23.50
C TYR A 258 -13.55 13.66 -24.86
N ASN A 259 -12.95 14.86 -24.94
CA ASN A 259 -12.44 15.43 -26.20
C ASN A 259 -10.92 15.69 -26.21
N CYS A 260 -10.17 15.21 -25.21
CA CYS A 260 -8.72 15.46 -25.06
C CYS A 260 -8.34 16.94 -24.92
N ASN A 261 -9.20 17.74 -24.27
CA ASN A 261 -8.92 19.16 -24.05
C ASN A 261 -8.48 19.42 -22.61
N VAL A 262 -7.51 20.32 -22.43
CA VAL A 262 -7.15 20.87 -21.12
C VAL A 262 -7.26 22.38 -21.19
N TYR A 263 -8.13 22.95 -20.38
CA TYR A 263 -8.40 24.38 -20.33
C TYR A 263 -7.73 25.03 -19.13
N GLU A 264 -7.33 26.28 -19.29
CA GLU A 264 -6.94 27.13 -18.19
C GLU A 264 -8.15 27.57 -17.38
N GLY A 265 -8.05 27.50 -16.06
CA GLY A 265 -9.09 27.91 -15.14
C GLY A 265 -10.24 26.91 -15.01
N ARG A 266 -11.39 27.43 -14.59
CA ARG A 266 -12.61 26.68 -14.31
C ARG A 266 -13.60 26.86 -15.46
N VAL A 267 -13.91 25.79 -16.19
CA VAL A 267 -14.92 25.81 -17.27
C VAL A 267 -16.25 25.32 -16.72
N ASN A 268 -17.16 26.23 -16.36
CA ASN A 268 -18.39 25.87 -15.65
C ASN A 268 -19.32 24.97 -16.46
N GLU A 269 -19.38 25.18 -17.77
CA GLU A 269 -20.17 24.42 -18.73
C GLU A 269 -19.77 22.94 -18.75
N LEU A 270 -18.48 22.63 -18.54
CA LEU A 270 -18.00 21.25 -18.48
C LEU A 270 -18.24 20.60 -17.11
N LEU A 271 -18.32 21.38 -16.03
CA LEU A 271 -18.50 20.84 -14.68
C LEU A 271 -19.86 20.18 -14.46
N GLU A 272 -20.87 20.57 -15.23
CA GLU A 272 -22.17 19.90 -15.25
C GLU A 272 -22.06 18.43 -15.69
N TYR A 273 -21.02 18.10 -16.46
CA TYR A 273 -20.69 16.75 -16.92
C TYR A 273 -19.68 16.05 -16.00
N SER A 274 -19.21 16.70 -14.93
CA SER A 274 -18.31 16.05 -13.97
C SER A 274 -19.09 15.06 -13.12
N SER A 275 -18.72 13.78 -13.18
CA SER A 275 -19.32 12.80 -12.29
C SER A 275 -18.83 13.04 -10.88
N LYS A 276 -19.73 13.37 -9.94
CA LYS A 276 -19.41 13.29 -8.52
C LYS A 276 -18.95 11.86 -8.24
N LYS A 277 -17.70 11.69 -7.79
CA LYS A 277 -17.20 10.44 -7.24
C LYS A 277 -18.15 10.04 -6.10
N LYS A 278 -19.12 9.17 -6.38
CA LYS A 278 -19.85 8.45 -5.32
C LYS A 278 -18.80 7.52 -4.74
N ASP A 279 -18.27 7.89 -3.58
CA ASP A 279 -17.35 7.07 -2.78
C ASP A 279 -18.15 5.85 -2.27
N SER A 280 -18.51 4.95 -3.19
CA SER A 280 -19.49 3.89 -2.98
C SER A 280 -18.99 2.90 -1.93
N PHE A 281 -17.67 2.77 -1.79
CA PHE A 281 -17.02 1.89 -0.83
C PHE A 281 -17.29 2.30 0.62
N LYS A 282 -17.22 3.59 0.96
CA LYS A 282 -17.50 4.08 2.34
C LYS A 282 -18.93 3.78 2.80
N ASN A 283 -19.86 3.69 1.84
CA ASN A 283 -21.26 3.35 2.11
C ASN A 283 -21.53 1.84 2.18
N THR A 284 -20.55 0.99 1.84
CA THR A 284 -20.73 -0.45 1.92
C THR A 284 -20.82 -0.93 3.37
N ARG A 285 -21.59 -2.01 3.57
CA ARG A 285 -21.69 -2.69 4.87
C ARG A 285 -20.32 -3.23 5.33
N LEU A 286 -19.46 -3.63 4.40
CA LEU A 286 -18.10 -4.10 4.68
C LEU A 286 -17.24 -2.98 5.26
N PHE A 287 -17.19 -1.80 4.62
CA PHE A 287 -16.39 -0.68 5.11
C PHE A 287 -16.83 -0.24 6.50
N LYS A 288 -18.15 -0.12 6.73
CA LYS A 288 -18.70 0.20 8.06
C LYS A 288 -18.32 -0.84 9.12
N LYS A 289 -18.31 -2.13 8.76
CA LYS A 289 -17.88 -3.21 9.65
C LYS A 289 -16.38 -3.17 9.96
N LEU A 290 -15.55 -2.85 8.97
CA LEU A 290 -14.11 -2.69 9.17
C LEU A 290 -13.81 -1.46 10.03
N GLU A 291 -14.52 -0.34 9.81
CA GLU A 291 -14.39 0.87 10.61
C GLU A 291 -14.84 0.65 12.06
N GLU A 292 -15.91 -0.11 12.30
CA GLU A 292 -16.31 -0.57 13.64
C GLU A 292 -15.23 -1.43 14.29
N ALA A 293 -14.63 -2.37 13.55
CA ALA A 293 -13.58 -3.24 14.07
C ALA A 293 -12.31 -2.47 14.42
N LEU A 294 -11.91 -1.48 13.60
CA LEU A 294 -10.70 -0.68 13.82
C LEU A 294 -10.71 0.06 15.16
N LYS A 295 -11.88 0.44 15.69
CA LYS A 295 -12.03 1.07 17.02
C LYS A 295 -11.54 0.18 18.17
N TRP A 296 -11.60 -1.14 17.99
CA TRP A 296 -11.13 -2.12 18.98
C TRP A 296 -9.70 -2.61 18.71
N ILE A 297 -9.11 -2.21 17.58
CA ILE A 297 -7.80 -2.69 17.15
C ILE A 297 -6.74 -1.61 17.33
N VAL A 298 -6.94 -0.41 16.76
CA VAL A 298 -5.88 0.59 16.56
C VAL A 298 -5.60 1.49 17.78
N PRO A 299 -6.61 2.01 18.51
CA PRO A 299 -6.35 2.98 19.57
C PRO A 299 -5.44 2.41 20.65
N LEU A 300 -4.44 3.17 21.08
CA LEU A 300 -3.53 2.81 22.16
C LEU A 300 -3.90 3.63 23.41
N ASN A 301 -4.37 2.96 24.44
CA ASN A 301 -4.81 3.53 25.70
C ASN A 301 -3.79 3.26 26.83
N LEU A 302 -3.06 2.13 26.76
CA LEU A 302 -1.99 1.78 27.70
C LEU A 302 -0.65 2.39 27.25
N ILE A 303 -0.42 3.66 27.55
CA ILE A 303 0.73 4.39 27.01
C ILE A 303 1.96 4.29 27.95
N ASP A 304 1.75 4.51 29.25
CA ASP A 304 2.80 4.61 30.26
C ASP A 304 2.89 3.33 31.12
N PRO A 305 3.99 2.56 31.06
CA PRO A 305 4.20 1.34 31.85
C PRO A 305 4.24 1.54 33.37
N GLU A 306 4.63 2.74 33.82
CA GLU A 306 4.73 3.07 35.24
C GLU A 306 3.39 3.56 35.82
N ASP A 307 2.36 3.73 34.98
CA ASP A 307 1.02 4.09 35.44
C ASP A 307 0.43 2.94 36.26
N LYS A 308 -0.24 3.27 37.37
CA LYS A 308 -0.94 2.28 38.21
C LYS A 308 -2.02 1.52 37.44
N ASN A 309 -2.51 2.10 36.35
CA ASN A 309 -3.48 1.53 35.44
C ASN A 309 -2.85 0.69 34.31
N PHE A 310 -1.52 0.56 34.24
CA PHE A 310 -0.85 -0.35 33.32
C PHE A 310 -1.02 -1.79 33.80
N ARG A 311 -2.19 -2.33 33.53
CA ARG A 311 -2.66 -3.61 34.04
C ARG A 311 -3.42 -4.36 32.96
N PRO A 312 -3.42 -5.70 32.98
CA PRO A 312 -4.09 -6.48 31.94
C PRO A 312 -5.60 -6.19 31.91
N GLU A 313 -6.23 -5.86 33.05
CA GLU A 313 -7.65 -5.50 33.13
C GLU A 313 -7.99 -4.17 32.45
N GLN A 314 -6.99 -3.34 32.13
CA GLN A 314 -7.18 -2.04 31.46
C GLN A 314 -6.91 -2.11 29.95
N CYS A 315 -6.56 -3.28 29.40
CA CYS A 315 -6.47 -3.48 27.95
C CYS A 315 -7.86 -3.36 27.30
N LYS A 316 -8.08 -2.31 26.50
CA LYS A 316 -9.37 -2.07 25.83
C LYS A 316 -9.33 -2.39 24.34
N THR A 317 -8.14 -2.47 23.75
CA THR A 317 -7.93 -2.76 22.33
C THR A 317 -6.87 -3.85 22.12
N PHE A 318 -6.81 -4.39 20.90
CA PHE A 318 -5.72 -5.30 20.53
C PHE A 318 -4.34 -4.65 20.61
N HIS A 319 -4.23 -3.35 20.33
CA HIS A 319 -2.97 -2.60 20.48
C HIS A 319 -2.56 -2.46 21.96
N ASP A 320 -3.51 -2.34 22.88
CA ASP A 320 -3.22 -2.36 24.32
C ASP A 320 -2.65 -3.71 24.76
N ILE A 321 -3.22 -4.82 24.26
CA ILE A 321 -2.76 -6.18 24.58
C ILE A 321 -1.32 -6.39 24.10
N THR A 322 -1.01 -6.00 22.86
CA THR A 322 0.35 -6.15 22.32
C THR A 322 1.36 -5.29 23.07
N ARG A 323 0.96 -4.08 23.46
CA ARG A 323 1.76 -3.17 24.27
C ARG A 323 2.04 -3.70 25.68
N PHE A 324 1.02 -4.24 26.34
CA PHE A 324 1.11 -4.81 27.69
C PHE A 324 2.00 -6.07 27.68
N ALA A 325 1.73 -7.01 26.77
CA ALA A 325 2.53 -8.22 26.62
C ALA A 325 4.01 -7.92 26.33
N HIS A 326 4.29 -6.85 25.56
CA HIS A 326 5.66 -6.40 25.31
C HIS A 326 6.37 -5.94 26.60
N GLU A 327 5.74 -5.14 27.45
CA GLU A 327 6.34 -4.69 28.71
C GLU A 327 6.54 -5.84 29.71
N GLU A 328 5.56 -6.73 29.84
CA GLU A 328 5.71 -7.91 30.70
C GLU A 328 6.85 -8.81 30.22
N ALA A 329 6.96 -9.04 28.91
CA ALA A 329 8.08 -9.80 28.34
C ALA A 329 9.43 -9.13 28.60
N MET A 330 9.51 -7.80 28.53
CA MET A 330 10.72 -7.05 28.90
C MET A 330 11.04 -7.19 30.39
N THR A 331 10.03 -7.05 31.25
CA THR A 331 10.19 -7.14 32.71
C THR A 331 10.68 -8.52 33.13
N GLU A 332 10.07 -9.59 32.62
CA GLU A 332 10.49 -10.97 32.89
C GLU A 332 11.91 -11.24 32.39
N MET A 333 12.27 -10.74 31.21
CA MET A 333 13.64 -10.84 30.70
C MET A 333 14.66 -10.20 31.67
N PHE A 334 14.33 -9.06 32.29
CA PHE A 334 15.18 -8.43 33.31
C PHE A 334 15.19 -9.17 34.65
N LEU A 335 14.08 -9.78 35.06
CA LEU A 335 13.99 -10.58 36.28
C LEU A 335 14.78 -11.88 36.18
N ILE A 336 14.73 -12.56 35.03
CA ILE A 336 15.56 -13.74 34.74
C ILE A 336 17.05 -13.40 34.89
N GLY A 337 17.45 -12.19 34.45
CA GLY A 337 18.81 -11.68 34.63
C GLY A 337 19.24 -11.46 36.10
N LYS A 338 18.28 -11.24 37.01
CA LYS A 338 18.54 -10.99 38.44
C LYS A 338 18.40 -12.21 39.35
N ALA A 339 17.66 -13.25 38.92
CA ALA A 339 17.26 -14.37 39.79
C ALA A 339 18.16 -15.62 39.70
N GLN A 340 19.14 -15.68 38.80
CA GLN A 340 20.02 -16.86 38.66
C GLN A 340 21.43 -16.66 39.21
N ASP A 341 21.70 -17.33 40.34
CA ASP A 341 23.04 -17.56 40.91
C ASP A 341 23.74 -18.77 40.25
N SER A 342 23.39 -19.09 39.00
CA SER A 342 23.90 -20.24 38.23
C SER A 342 24.11 -19.87 36.76
N GLY A 343 25.27 -19.31 36.42
CA GLY A 343 25.90 -19.44 35.09
C GLY A 343 25.40 -18.61 33.90
N GLY A 344 24.24 -17.95 33.96
CA GLY A 344 23.70 -17.16 32.84
C GLY A 344 23.14 -15.81 33.29
N GLY A 345 23.93 -15.01 34.01
CA GLY A 345 23.52 -13.67 34.47
C GLY A 345 23.67 -12.61 33.38
N THR A 346 22.98 -11.48 33.56
CA THR A 346 23.25 -10.29 32.73
C THR A 346 24.63 -9.72 33.07
N ILE A 347 25.50 -9.53 32.07
CA ILE A 347 26.84 -8.95 32.25
C ILE A 347 26.75 -7.46 31.92
N PRO A 348 26.93 -6.53 32.87
CA PRO A 348 26.95 -5.10 32.56
C PRO A 348 28.18 -4.74 31.73
N LEU A 349 28.01 -3.79 30.81
CA LEU A 349 29.13 -3.12 30.15
C LEU A 349 29.87 -2.23 31.16
N GLY A 350 31.19 -2.27 31.17
CA GLY A 350 32.03 -1.37 31.94
C GLY A 350 31.81 0.09 31.56
N LYS A 351 32.44 1.03 32.29
CA LYS A 351 32.35 2.46 31.98
C LYS A 351 33.13 2.81 30.70
N GLU A 352 32.55 2.51 29.54
CA GLU A 352 33.09 2.81 28.21
C GLU A 352 32.12 3.74 27.47
N GLY A 353 32.11 5.02 27.89
CA GLY A 353 31.18 6.03 27.37
C GLY A 353 29.91 6.20 28.24
N PRO A 354 28.90 6.94 27.76
CA PRO A 354 27.69 7.27 28.50
C PRO A 354 26.56 6.24 28.33
N LEU A 355 26.82 5.09 27.71
CA LEU A 355 25.83 4.06 27.48
C LEU A 355 25.78 3.10 28.68
N ASP A 356 24.61 2.99 29.31
CA ASP A 356 24.34 1.98 30.33
C ASP A 356 23.69 0.76 29.66
N ALA A 357 24.47 -0.31 29.47
CA ALA A 357 24.07 -1.50 28.72
C ALA A 357 24.34 -2.81 29.47
N HIS A 358 23.45 -3.78 29.32
CA HIS A 358 23.58 -5.12 29.88
C HIS A 358 23.58 -6.18 28.78
N PHE A 359 24.37 -7.24 28.96
CA PHE A 359 24.52 -8.33 28.01
C PHE A 359 23.89 -9.61 28.52
N ILE A 360 23.23 -10.34 27.63
CA ILE A 360 22.87 -11.74 27.84
C ILE A 360 23.65 -12.53 26.81
N ASP A 361 24.64 -13.29 27.26
CA ASP A 361 25.44 -14.16 26.40
C ASP A 361 24.69 -15.48 26.14
N MET A 362 24.37 -15.74 24.87
CA MET A 362 23.72 -16.97 24.42
C MET A 362 24.72 -18.04 23.95
N GLY A 363 26.02 -17.73 23.97
CA GLY A 363 27.10 -18.64 23.66
C GLY A 363 28.26 -17.95 22.96
N GLY A 364 29.40 -17.86 23.66
CA GLY A 364 30.68 -17.39 23.11
C GLY A 364 30.65 -15.93 22.64
N GLY A 365 29.73 -15.12 23.14
CA GLY A 365 29.64 -13.68 22.89
C GLY A 365 30.52 -12.84 23.82
N VAL A 366 30.78 -13.32 25.04
CA VAL A 366 31.66 -12.70 26.04
C VAL A 366 32.67 -13.73 26.53
N LYS A 367 33.87 -13.26 26.92
CA LYS A 367 34.87 -14.10 27.57
C LYS A 367 34.33 -14.71 28.87
N GLU A 368 34.61 -16.00 29.09
CA GLU A 368 34.12 -16.71 30.28
C GLU A 368 34.64 -16.10 31.60
N GLY A 369 33.78 -16.11 32.62
CA GLY A 369 34.12 -15.66 33.97
C GLY A 369 34.11 -14.13 34.18
N VAL A 370 33.72 -13.36 33.16
CA VAL A 370 33.63 -11.90 33.22
C VAL A 370 32.35 -11.46 33.96
N LYS A 371 32.50 -10.64 35.00
CA LYS A 371 31.38 -10.09 35.79
C LYS A 371 30.94 -8.70 35.33
N VAL A 372 31.83 -7.96 34.68
CA VAL A 372 31.60 -6.65 34.05
C VAL A 372 32.48 -6.66 32.81
N ALA A 373 31.90 -6.54 31.62
CA ALA A 373 32.63 -6.68 30.36
C ALA A 373 33.19 -5.34 29.89
N GLY A 374 34.48 -5.27 29.61
CA GLY A 374 35.08 -4.21 28.79
C GLY A 374 34.93 -4.51 27.29
N SER A 375 35.33 -3.57 26.44
CA SER A 375 35.35 -3.76 24.98
C SER A 375 36.24 -4.92 24.55
N GLU A 376 37.32 -5.19 25.28
CA GLU A 376 38.24 -6.31 25.08
C GLU A 376 37.67 -7.68 25.47
N ASP A 377 36.63 -7.72 26.29
CA ASP A 377 35.99 -8.96 26.75
C ASP A 377 34.89 -9.45 25.79
N ILE A 378 34.50 -8.61 24.82
CA ILE A 378 33.47 -8.93 23.82
C ILE A 378 34.08 -9.78 22.69
N LEU A 379 33.57 -11.00 22.55
CA LEU A 379 33.98 -11.95 21.51
C LEU A 379 32.98 -12.04 20.35
N SER A 380 31.76 -11.52 20.53
CA SER A 380 30.76 -11.44 19.46
C SER A 380 31.27 -10.56 18.32
N ILE A 381 31.48 -11.16 17.15
CA ILE A 381 32.00 -10.52 15.94
C ILE A 381 31.19 -9.27 15.56
N PRO A 382 29.84 -9.35 15.38
CA PRO A 382 29.09 -8.17 14.99
C PRO A 382 28.99 -7.13 16.11
N PHE A 383 28.92 -7.54 17.39
CA PHE A 383 28.81 -6.60 18.51
C PHE A 383 30.12 -5.87 18.79
N ALA A 384 31.27 -6.55 18.73
CA ALA A 384 32.58 -5.93 18.89
C ALA A 384 32.82 -4.87 17.81
N ALA A 385 32.46 -5.16 16.55
CA ALA A 385 32.53 -4.19 15.46
C ALA A 385 31.61 -2.99 15.71
N PHE A 386 30.38 -3.21 16.18
CA PHE A 386 29.45 -2.14 16.54
C PHE A 386 30.00 -1.25 17.66
N LEU A 387 30.50 -1.86 18.74
CA LEU A 387 31.07 -1.17 19.89
C LEU A 387 32.30 -0.34 19.51
N LYS A 388 33.18 -0.87 18.66
CA LYS A 388 34.31 -0.13 18.08
C LYS A 388 33.85 1.15 17.38
N GLY A 389 32.77 1.06 16.60
CA GLY A 389 32.14 2.22 15.96
C GLY A 389 31.63 3.24 16.97
N LEU A 390 30.90 2.76 17.98
CA LEU A 390 30.32 3.58 19.05
C LEU A 390 31.38 4.33 19.87
N LEU A 391 32.53 3.71 20.12
CA LEU A 391 33.63 4.30 20.89
C LEU A 391 34.56 5.20 20.06
N SER A 392 34.46 5.15 18.73
CA SER A 392 35.35 5.90 17.83
C SER A 392 35.01 7.40 17.71
N ILE A 393 33.81 7.81 18.10
CA ILE A 393 33.35 9.20 18.04
C ILE A 393 33.20 9.74 19.47
N PRO A 394 33.76 10.92 19.80
CA PRO A 394 33.59 11.51 21.12
C PRO A 394 32.12 11.82 21.40
N TRP A 395 31.65 11.36 22.56
CA TRP A 395 30.29 11.63 23.00
C TRP A 395 30.11 13.11 23.37
N PRO A 396 28.96 13.73 23.05
CA PRO A 396 28.70 15.11 23.40
C PRO A 396 28.70 15.30 24.92
N ALA A 397 29.42 16.31 25.41
CA ALA A 397 29.38 16.70 26.82
C ALA A 397 27.97 17.19 27.21
N PRO A 398 27.50 16.94 28.45
CA PRO A 398 26.27 17.56 28.95
C PRO A 398 26.45 19.08 28.94
N ARG A 399 25.60 19.82 28.21
CA ARG A 399 25.71 21.28 28.09
C ARG A 399 25.21 21.99 29.36
N PRO A 400 25.82 23.10 29.78
CA PRO A 400 25.23 24.01 30.77
C PRO A 400 23.92 24.59 30.22
N ALA A 401 22.90 24.71 31.07
CA ALA A 401 21.57 25.14 30.64
C ALA A 401 21.54 26.62 30.21
N ASP A 402 21.38 26.88 28.90
CA ASP A 402 21.08 28.23 28.39
C ASP A 402 19.62 28.60 28.72
N ALA A 403 19.42 29.76 29.35
CA ALA A 403 18.14 30.23 29.86
C ALA A 403 17.01 30.31 28.80
N ILE A 404 17.36 30.47 27.52
CA ILE A 404 16.41 30.51 26.39
C ILE A 404 15.93 29.09 26.02
N GLY A 405 16.82 28.10 26.10
CA GLY A 405 16.46 26.68 25.92
C GLY A 405 15.70 26.13 27.11
N LEU A 406 16.04 26.59 28.32
CA LEU A 406 15.34 26.26 29.56
C LEU A 406 13.89 26.76 29.52
N LEU A 407 13.62 27.96 29.00
CA LEU A 407 12.25 28.50 28.92
C LEU A 407 11.36 27.69 27.96
N GLY A 408 11.92 27.29 26.81
CA GLY A 408 11.24 26.41 25.84
C GLY A 408 10.99 25.01 26.39
N MET A 409 11.98 24.44 27.10
CA MET A 409 11.85 23.15 27.79
C MET A 409 10.92 23.21 29.00
N MET A 410 10.89 24.32 29.74
CA MET A 410 9.97 24.54 30.87
C MET A 410 8.53 24.75 30.39
N ALA A 411 8.33 25.40 29.24
CA ALA A 411 7.01 25.49 28.62
C ALA A 411 6.50 24.11 28.16
N THR A 412 7.39 23.23 27.68
CA THR A 412 7.03 21.84 27.39
C THR A 412 6.82 21.04 28.66
N ALA A 413 7.71 21.15 29.66
CA ALA A 413 7.61 20.47 30.95
C ALA A 413 6.41 20.92 31.80
N ALA A 414 5.94 22.17 31.66
CA ALA A 414 4.71 22.64 32.30
C ALA A 414 3.43 22.00 31.70
N THR A 415 3.54 21.45 30.48
CA THR A 415 2.45 20.74 29.78
C THR A 415 2.64 19.23 29.72
N THR A 416 3.78 18.72 30.19
CA THR A 416 4.13 17.29 30.18
C THR A 416 4.19 16.80 31.62
N SER A 417 3.49 15.72 31.95
CA SER A 417 3.48 15.18 33.31
C SER A 417 4.89 14.85 33.81
N GLU A 418 5.15 15.11 35.10
CA GLU A 418 6.41 14.79 35.80
C GLU A 418 6.86 13.32 35.62
N SER A 419 5.96 12.41 35.22
CA SER A 419 6.28 11.00 34.91
C SER A 419 7.21 10.82 33.69
N VAL A 420 7.19 11.74 32.72
CA VAL A 420 8.04 11.64 31.50
C VAL A 420 9.49 12.03 31.79
N LEU A 421 9.75 12.82 32.84
CA LEU A 421 11.11 13.19 33.26
C LEU A 421 11.80 12.06 34.03
N TYR A 422 11.05 11.18 34.69
CA TYR A 422 11.58 10.03 35.43
C TYR A 422 11.79 8.76 34.57
N GLY A 423 11.18 8.67 33.38
CA GLY A 423 11.38 7.55 32.44
C GLY A 423 12.77 7.48 31.78
N ALA A 424 13.68 8.41 32.11
CA ALA A 424 15.05 8.49 31.58
C ALA A 424 16.00 7.37 32.07
N GLY A 425 15.52 6.42 32.87
CA GLY A 425 16.31 5.34 33.48
C GLY A 425 16.15 3.93 32.87
N GLN A 426 15.68 3.79 31.63
CA GLN A 426 15.56 2.46 30.99
C GLN A 426 16.89 2.06 30.32
N LEU A 427 17.48 0.96 30.80
CA LEU A 427 18.77 0.41 30.37
C LEU A 427 18.75 -0.07 28.91
N SER A 428 19.88 0.07 28.20
CA SER A 428 20.09 -0.62 26.92
C SER A 428 20.42 -2.09 27.18
N PHE A 429 20.06 -3.01 26.28
CA PHE A 429 20.38 -4.43 26.45
C PHE A 429 20.81 -5.07 25.13
N ALA A 430 21.76 -6.00 25.18
CA ALA A 430 22.19 -6.78 24.04
C ALA A 430 22.11 -8.29 24.30
N LEU A 431 21.50 -9.03 23.39
CA LEU A 431 21.62 -10.47 23.27
C LEU A 431 22.77 -10.76 22.32
N ILE A 432 23.80 -11.47 22.77
CA ILE A 432 24.99 -11.70 21.95
C ILE A 432 25.40 -13.17 21.96
N ALA A 433 25.97 -13.61 20.84
CA ALA A 433 26.70 -14.87 20.69
C ALA A 433 27.88 -14.62 19.74
N THR A 434 28.75 -15.61 19.52
CA THR A 434 29.96 -15.44 18.67
C THR A 434 29.66 -14.76 17.32
N ASN A 435 28.63 -15.22 16.60
CA ASN A 435 28.27 -14.71 15.26
C ASN A 435 26.99 -13.85 15.25
N TYR A 436 26.42 -13.51 16.41
CA TYR A 436 25.10 -12.88 16.49
C TYR A 436 25.08 -11.72 17.48
N MET A 437 24.33 -10.68 17.13
CA MET A 437 23.91 -9.65 18.08
C MET A 437 22.45 -9.26 17.83
N ASN A 438 21.72 -8.97 18.90
CA ASN A 438 20.53 -8.15 18.91
C ASN A 438 20.68 -7.11 20.00
N PHE A 439 20.80 -5.85 19.62
CA PHE A 439 21.09 -4.76 20.53
C PHE A 439 19.96 -3.74 20.52
N SER A 440 19.28 -3.63 21.66
CA SER A 440 18.24 -2.66 21.92
C SER A 440 18.83 -1.47 22.66
N ILE A 441 18.90 -0.34 21.96
CA ILE A 441 19.52 0.90 22.42
C ILE A 441 18.42 1.86 22.82
N ARG A 442 18.41 2.24 24.11
CA ARG A 442 17.59 3.34 24.63
C ARG A 442 18.49 4.49 25.01
N LEU A 443 18.34 5.60 24.28
CA LEU A 443 19.11 6.81 24.48
C LEU A 443 18.15 7.99 24.65
N GLY A 444 17.66 8.19 25.88
CA GLY A 444 16.62 9.19 26.17
C GLY A 444 15.34 8.89 25.38
N TYR A 445 14.95 9.82 24.52
CA TYR A 445 13.75 9.75 23.68
C TYR A 445 13.89 8.91 22.39
N HIS A 446 15.06 8.32 22.14
CA HIS A 446 15.31 7.51 20.94
C HIS A 446 15.37 6.04 21.29
N PHE A 447 14.64 5.25 20.50
CA PHE A 447 14.70 3.81 20.53
C PHE A 447 15.23 3.30 19.19
N SER A 448 16.33 2.54 19.24
CA SER A 448 16.86 1.86 18.06
C SER A 448 17.23 0.42 18.40
N MET A 449 16.98 -0.49 17.47
CA MET A 449 17.37 -1.89 17.58
C MET A 449 18.25 -2.28 16.39
N VAL A 450 19.37 -2.93 16.67
CA VAL A 450 20.29 -3.44 15.66
C VAL A 450 20.43 -4.94 15.84
N GLU A 451 20.04 -5.69 14.83
CA GLU A 451 20.21 -7.15 14.77
C GLU A 451 21.20 -7.48 13.66
N ALA A 452 22.18 -8.35 13.92
CA ALA A 452 23.11 -8.79 12.90
C ALA A 452 23.56 -10.24 13.14
N TYR A 453 23.68 -10.98 12.04
CA TYR A 453 24.33 -12.28 12.00
C TYR A 453 25.52 -12.22 11.02
N ALA A 454 26.70 -12.57 11.49
CA ALA A 454 27.96 -12.52 10.76
C ALA A 454 28.71 -13.85 10.90
N GLY A 455 28.49 -14.75 9.96
CA GLY A 455 29.18 -16.03 9.83
C GLY A 455 29.89 -16.20 8.46
N GLU A 456 30.48 -17.37 8.26
CA GLU A 456 31.29 -17.68 7.08
C GLU A 456 30.47 -17.78 5.78
N ASP A 457 29.26 -18.35 5.84
CA ASP A 457 28.36 -18.42 4.68
C ASP A 457 27.66 -17.07 4.46
N ARG A 458 27.92 -16.49 3.28
CA ARG A 458 27.30 -15.24 2.84
C ARG A 458 25.78 -15.30 2.87
N ASN A 459 25.16 -16.45 2.60
CA ASN A 459 23.70 -16.56 2.47
C ASN A 459 22.97 -16.44 3.82
N ASP A 460 23.64 -16.78 4.92
CA ASP A 460 23.09 -16.71 6.27
C ASP A 460 23.25 -15.31 6.88
N ASN A 461 24.15 -14.50 6.32
CA ASN A 461 24.48 -13.18 6.85
C ASN A 461 23.40 -12.14 6.56
N TYR A 462 22.99 -11.44 7.60
CA TYR A 462 22.02 -10.36 7.53
C TYR A 462 22.25 -9.29 8.58
N MET A 463 21.65 -8.12 8.33
CA MET A 463 21.49 -7.06 9.32
C MET A 463 20.06 -6.53 9.25
N LYS A 464 19.49 -6.23 10.41
CA LYS A 464 18.25 -5.46 10.53
C LYS A 464 18.51 -4.26 11.42
N TYR A 465 17.94 -3.13 11.03
CA TYR A 465 17.98 -1.91 11.79
C TYR A 465 16.57 -1.38 11.94
N PHE A 466 16.17 -1.11 13.17
CA PHE A 466 14.89 -0.52 13.51
C PHE A 466 15.12 0.77 14.29
N PHE A 467 14.37 1.80 13.97
CA PHE A 467 14.45 3.08 14.65
C PHE A 467 13.07 3.71 14.84
N LYS A 468 12.83 4.18 16.07
CA LYS A 468 11.67 4.97 16.46
C LYS A 468 12.13 6.09 17.40
N GLY A 469 12.00 7.34 16.98
CA GLY A 469 12.44 8.49 17.79
C GLY A 469 11.26 9.32 18.26
N GLY A 470 11.14 9.61 19.58
CA GLY A 470 9.99 10.33 20.14
C GLY A 470 10.35 11.29 21.28
N GLY A 471 10.32 12.60 21.00
CA GLY A 471 10.51 13.70 21.97
C GLY A 471 10.71 15.10 21.35
N ALA A 472 10.90 15.20 20.03
CA ALA A 472 11.04 16.47 19.29
C ALA A 472 9.80 16.78 18.44
N ALA A 473 9.60 18.03 18.01
CA ALA A 473 8.54 18.42 17.07
C ALA A 473 8.55 17.57 15.77
N VAL A 474 7.37 17.38 15.15
CA VAL A 474 7.16 16.49 13.99
C VAL A 474 8.22 16.69 12.90
N ASP A 475 8.49 17.93 12.52
CA ASP A 475 9.46 18.27 11.47
C ASP A 475 10.89 17.81 11.78
N ARG A 476 11.32 17.87 13.04
CA ARG A 476 12.66 17.42 13.46
C ARG A 476 12.76 15.90 13.44
N ARG A 477 11.68 15.19 13.77
CA ARG A 477 11.62 13.72 13.68
C ARG A 477 11.71 13.27 12.22
N LEU A 478 10.97 13.92 11.32
CA LEU A 478 11.00 13.63 9.90
C LEU A 478 12.39 13.88 9.28
N ARG A 479 13.07 14.96 9.66
CA ARG A 479 14.44 15.25 9.23
C ARG A 479 15.46 14.22 9.73
N ARG A 480 15.35 13.79 10.99
CA ARG A 480 16.22 12.73 11.53
C ARG A 480 15.99 11.41 10.79
N LEU A 481 14.73 11.05 10.57
CA LEU A 481 14.38 9.86 9.81
C LEU A 481 14.96 9.92 8.40
N ARG A 482 14.83 11.06 7.72
CA ARG A 482 15.45 11.27 6.40
C ARG A 482 16.96 11.06 6.43
N LEU A 483 17.66 11.65 7.38
CA LEU A 483 19.11 11.48 7.54
C LEU A 483 19.51 10.02 7.73
N ILE A 484 18.81 9.32 8.63
CA ILE A 484 19.07 7.90 8.89
C ILE A 484 18.74 7.06 7.65
N THR A 485 17.63 7.34 6.96
CA THR A 485 17.23 6.66 5.73
C THR A 485 18.31 6.77 4.66
N GLU A 486 18.75 7.98 4.33
CA GLU A 486 19.74 8.19 3.26
C GLU A 486 21.09 7.51 3.58
N ILE A 487 21.54 7.57 4.84
CA ILE A 487 22.77 6.89 5.28
C ILE A 487 22.62 5.37 5.17
N LEU A 488 21.50 4.80 5.61
CA LEU A 488 21.25 3.36 5.55
C LEU A 488 21.13 2.85 4.10
N GLU A 489 20.48 3.61 3.22
CA GLU A 489 20.40 3.29 1.79
C GLU A 489 21.79 3.29 1.14
N ARG A 490 22.65 4.25 1.47
CA ARG A 490 24.06 4.27 1.02
C ARG A 490 24.87 3.09 1.59
N LEU A 491 24.53 2.59 2.77
CA LEU A 491 25.11 1.35 3.33
C LEU A 491 24.61 0.08 2.63
N GLY A 492 23.65 0.18 1.73
CA GLY A 492 23.07 -0.93 0.97
C GLY A 492 21.87 -1.59 1.64
N PHE A 493 21.28 -0.95 2.67
CA PHE A 493 20.04 -1.43 3.26
C PHE A 493 18.85 -1.12 2.35
N ARG A 494 17.87 -2.03 2.34
CA ARG A 494 16.52 -1.72 1.88
C ARG A 494 15.75 -1.14 3.05
N VAL A 495 15.37 0.14 2.94
CA VAL A 495 14.73 0.89 4.02
C VAL A 495 13.24 1.06 3.73
N THR A 496 12.41 0.86 4.75
CA THR A 496 10.98 1.14 4.76
C THR A 496 10.69 2.10 5.91
N VAL A 497 10.01 3.21 5.61
CA VAL A 497 9.59 4.19 6.61
C VAL A 497 8.07 4.27 6.62
N THR A 498 7.46 4.01 7.77
CA THR A 498 6.03 4.13 8.02
C THR A 498 5.82 5.11 9.17
N GLU A 499 5.22 6.26 8.87
CA GLU A 499 5.07 7.37 9.81
C GLU A 499 6.42 7.82 10.40
N ASP A 500 6.65 7.59 11.70
CA ASP A 500 7.88 7.91 12.42
C ASP A 500 8.76 6.69 12.74
N VAL A 501 8.43 5.54 12.14
CA VAL A 501 9.11 4.28 12.32
C VAL A 501 9.91 3.92 11.07
N LEU A 502 11.19 3.63 11.27
CA LEU A 502 12.10 3.15 10.23
C LEU A 502 12.45 1.69 10.48
N SER A 503 12.36 0.87 9.44
CA SER A 503 12.84 -0.50 9.41
C SER A 503 13.70 -0.71 8.19
N ALA A 504 14.87 -1.31 8.36
CA ALA A 504 15.85 -1.50 7.30
C ALA A 504 16.44 -2.90 7.36
N VAL A 505 16.62 -3.53 6.19
CA VAL A 505 17.15 -4.90 6.08
C VAL A 505 18.24 -4.98 5.02
N LEU A 506 19.30 -5.71 5.34
CA LEU A 506 20.42 -6.03 4.49
C LEU A 506 20.73 -7.53 4.59
N THR A 507 21.00 -8.20 3.47
CA THR A 507 21.20 -9.67 3.41
C THR A 507 22.25 -10.01 2.36
N LYS A 508 22.90 -11.18 2.47
CA LYS A 508 23.80 -11.75 1.45
C LYS A 508 25.15 -11.02 1.31
N TYR A 509 25.77 -10.65 2.43
CA TYR A 509 27.09 -10.01 2.50
C TYR A 509 28.13 -10.90 3.19
N LYS A 510 29.42 -10.72 2.88
CA LYS A 510 30.49 -11.48 3.57
C LYS A 510 30.61 -11.01 5.02
N GLN A 511 31.14 -11.85 5.90
CA GLN A 511 31.33 -11.50 7.32
C GLN A 511 32.04 -10.15 7.51
N ALA A 512 33.17 -9.93 6.83
CA ALA A 512 33.93 -8.69 6.88
C ALA A 512 33.11 -7.44 6.44
N ASP A 513 32.18 -7.61 5.51
CA ASP A 513 31.29 -6.53 5.06
C ASP A 513 30.22 -6.20 6.12
N ILE A 514 29.74 -7.21 6.86
CA ILE A 514 28.80 -7.03 7.98
C ILE A 514 29.52 -6.33 9.13
N GLU A 515 30.74 -6.74 9.46
CA GLU A 515 31.57 -6.10 10.49
C GLU A 515 31.81 -4.61 10.18
N LYS A 516 32.23 -4.27 8.94
CA LYS A 516 32.42 -2.87 8.53
C LYS A 516 31.12 -2.06 8.68
N LYS A 517 29.97 -2.66 8.34
CA LYS A 517 28.66 -1.98 8.45
C LYS A 517 28.20 -1.83 9.90
N CYS A 518 28.44 -2.83 10.76
CA CYS A 518 28.22 -2.72 12.20
C CYS A 518 29.02 -1.54 12.79
N GLU A 519 30.29 -1.40 12.41
CA GLU A 519 31.12 -0.27 12.85
C GLU A 519 30.52 1.08 12.42
N ILE A 520 30.03 1.19 11.18
CA ILE A 520 29.38 2.44 10.71
C ILE A 520 28.05 2.68 11.45
N LEU A 521 27.27 1.66 11.77
CA LEU A 521 26.04 1.82 12.56
C LEU A 521 26.32 2.26 14.01
N GLY A 522 27.43 1.81 14.60
CA GLY A 522 27.90 2.30 15.89
C GLY A 522 28.18 3.81 15.84
N LYS A 523 28.90 4.27 14.81
CA LYS A 523 29.16 5.70 14.55
C LYS A 523 27.87 6.48 14.33
N LEU A 524 26.95 5.94 13.53
CA LEU A 524 25.65 6.56 13.24
C LEU A 524 24.81 6.76 14.51
N THR A 525 24.91 5.83 15.46
CA THR A 525 24.20 5.92 16.75
C THR A 525 24.66 7.13 17.56
N VAL A 526 25.97 7.40 17.60
CA VAL A 526 26.51 8.60 18.28
C VAL A 526 26.15 9.87 17.50
N PHE A 527 26.30 9.83 16.17
CA PHE A 527 26.04 10.97 15.29
C PHE A 527 24.58 11.45 15.38
N THR A 528 23.62 10.54 15.34
CA THR A 528 22.18 10.87 15.43
C THR A 528 21.80 11.48 16.77
N LYS A 529 22.49 11.13 17.85
CA LYS A 529 22.31 11.73 19.18
C LYS A 529 22.73 13.20 19.23
N GLN A 530 23.81 13.59 18.54
CA GLN A 530 24.33 14.96 18.55
C GLN A 530 23.41 15.96 17.82
N LEU A 531 22.56 15.47 16.92
CA LEU A 531 21.80 16.30 15.98
C LEU A 531 20.47 16.83 16.54
N ASP A 532 19.99 16.32 17.66
CA ASP A 532 18.65 16.60 18.22
C ASP A 532 18.26 18.07 18.41
N LEU A 533 19.27 18.95 18.52
CA LEU A 533 19.09 20.38 18.78
C LEU A 533 19.35 21.27 17.55
N ILE A 534 19.85 20.71 16.44
CA ILE A 534 20.37 21.49 15.29
C ILE A 534 19.56 21.23 14.00
N MET A 535 18.59 20.31 14.01
CA MET A 535 17.78 19.94 12.83
C MET A 535 16.64 20.94 12.51
N TYR A 536 16.97 22.21 12.25
CA TYR A 536 15.98 23.26 11.93
C TYR A 536 15.90 23.64 10.44
N ASN A 537 16.82 23.17 9.58
CA ASN A 537 16.78 23.40 8.13
C ASN A 537 17.26 22.16 7.35
N ASP A 538 16.61 21.87 6.22
CA ASP A 538 16.89 20.72 5.35
C ASP A 538 18.27 20.81 4.68
N THR A 539 18.76 22.01 4.34
CA THR A 539 20.12 22.20 3.79
C THR A 539 21.21 21.71 4.74
N LEU A 540 20.99 21.87 6.06
CA LEU A 540 21.94 21.39 7.06
C LEU A 540 21.90 19.86 7.15
N ILE A 541 20.74 19.24 6.95
CA ILE A 541 20.61 17.78 6.91
C ILE A 541 21.41 17.20 5.76
N ASP A 542 21.28 17.79 4.56
CA ASP A 542 22.03 17.36 3.38
C ASP A 542 23.55 17.46 3.62
N GLN A 543 24.01 18.57 4.21
CA GLN A 543 25.41 18.75 4.59
C GLN A 543 25.89 17.70 5.59
N ARG A 544 25.07 17.38 6.61
CA ARG A 544 25.40 16.38 7.63
C ARG A 544 25.43 14.95 7.06
N ILE A 545 24.57 14.64 6.11
CA ILE A 545 24.60 13.35 5.41
C ILE A 545 25.91 13.22 4.62
N GLU A 546 26.26 14.24 3.84
CA GLU A 546 27.49 14.21 3.05
C GLU A 546 28.75 14.21 3.92
N GLU A 547 28.76 14.95 5.04
CA GLU A 547 29.84 14.93 6.04
C GLU A 547 30.03 13.52 6.60
N PHE A 548 28.95 12.90 7.10
CA PHE A 548 29.00 11.55 7.65
C PHE A 548 29.46 10.51 6.61
N VAL A 549 28.96 10.61 5.37
CA VAL A 549 29.36 9.69 4.30
C VAL A 549 30.82 9.87 3.95
N LYS A 550 31.29 11.11 3.77
CA LYS A 550 32.69 11.40 3.43
C LYS A 550 33.68 10.94 4.49
N GLU A 551 33.30 11.02 5.77
CA GLU A 551 34.19 10.68 6.88
C GLU A 551 34.22 9.18 7.22
N HIS A 552 33.19 8.41 6.88
CA HIS A 552 33.00 7.08 7.45
C HIS A 552 32.71 5.94 6.46
N PHE A 553 32.47 6.23 5.17
CA PHE A 553 32.25 5.22 4.14
C PHE A 553 33.55 4.95 3.37
#